data_AF-A0A7Y0BPV6-F1
#
_entry.id   AF-A0A7Y0BPV6-F1
#
_cell.length_a   1.000
_cell.length_b   1.000
_cell.length_c   1.000
_cell.angle_alpha   90.00
_cell.angle_beta   90.00
_cell.angle_gamma   90.00
#
_symmetry.space_group_name_H-M   'P 1'
#
loop_
_entity.id
_entity.type
_entity.pdbx_description
1 polymer ?
#
loop_
_entity_poly.entity_id
_entity_poly.type
_entity_poly.pdbx_seq_one_letter_code
_entity_poly.pdbx_strand_id
1 'polypeptide(L)'
;MSSRAALSLLLLGLPSLALAQPYFGDGPMGSRWDHMDRLDRGARQGIEPSKKVEVTAYRAADAGDRLGKGRIVVAALTAGEDASDADWKLPVYEAAVVDQLAGRGYDTANAQDPGQVVQVGVSHRVVLPAEEPHKPVSGAMTTYVSNRGSGYGLALNVDLSKPKKAIVETRLDVRIRDKASGATLWEGHAEAQNREGDDGLDNGAVAGRLASALFAKFPEGKVVDAANIGMAPPPPAPADAQ
;
A
#
# COMPACT_ATOMS: atom_id res chain seq x y z
N MET A 1 24.05 66.88 44.06
CA MET A 1 24.86 67.89 44.75
C MET A 1 25.59 67.21 45.91
N SER A 2 26.92 67.40 45.97
CA SER A 2 27.81 67.14 47.12
C SER A 2 28.06 65.67 47.47
N SER A 3 29.26 65.18 47.75
CA SER A 3 30.64 65.69 47.68
C SER A 3 31.57 64.54 48.11
N ARG A 4 32.77 64.43 47.49
CA ARG A 4 34.12 64.26 48.10
C ARG A 4 34.35 63.11 49.11
N ALA A 5 35.48 62.41 49.18
CA ALA A 5 36.80 62.53 48.59
C ALA A 5 37.65 61.26 48.94
N ALA A 6 38.64 61.00 48.09
CA ALA A 6 40.01 60.54 48.34
C ALA A 6 40.32 59.48 49.42
N LEU A 7 41.05 58.43 49.03
CA LEU A 7 42.45 58.24 49.48
C LEU A 7 43.23 57.31 48.53
N SER A 8 44.52 57.60 48.40
CA SER A 8 45.49 57.05 47.46
C SER A 8 46.49 56.09 48.14
N LEU A 9 47.29 55.41 47.29
CA LEU A 9 48.55 54.66 47.53
C LEU A 9 48.39 53.24 48.15
N LEU A 10 49.15 52.19 47.81
CA LEU A 10 50.54 52.07 47.30
C LEU A 10 50.78 50.67 46.67
N LEU A 11 51.79 50.56 45.79
CA LEU A 11 52.22 49.42 44.94
C LEU A 11 52.79 48.17 45.65
N LEU A 12 52.77 47.03 44.92
CA LEU A 12 53.82 45.96 44.71
C LEU A 12 53.12 44.59 44.50
N GLY A 13 53.35 43.68 43.54
CA GLY A 13 54.24 43.50 42.39
C GLY A 13 54.12 42.02 41.90
N LEU A 14 54.61 41.72 40.69
CA LEU A 14 54.93 40.38 40.08
C LEU A 14 53.82 39.68 39.25
N PRO A 15 54.14 38.72 38.33
CA PRO A 15 54.34 38.99 36.90
C PRO A 15 53.49 38.11 35.95
N SER A 16 53.47 38.51 34.68
CA SER A 16 53.35 37.73 33.44
C SER A 16 52.64 36.36 33.43
N LEU A 17 51.60 36.24 32.58
CA LEU A 17 51.51 35.20 31.56
C LEU A 17 50.46 35.59 30.51
N ALA A 18 50.94 35.94 29.32
CA ALA A 18 50.12 36.08 28.14
C ALA A 18 49.61 34.68 27.74
N LEU A 19 48.31 34.45 27.88
CA LEU A 19 47.64 33.35 27.20
C LEU A 19 46.93 33.91 25.98
N ALA A 20 47.53 33.60 24.82
CA ALA A 20 46.92 33.74 23.52
C ALA A 20 45.57 33.04 23.52
N GLN A 21 44.50 33.78 23.20
CA GLN A 21 43.22 33.15 22.93
C GLN A 21 43.31 32.46 21.56
N PRO A 22 43.03 31.14 21.46
CA PRO A 22 42.85 30.52 20.17
C PRO A 22 41.56 31.05 19.58
N TYR A 23 41.72 31.93 18.60
CA TYR A 23 40.66 32.38 17.71
C TYR A 23 40.26 31.18 16.84
N PHE A 24 39.39 30.32 17.37
CA PHE A 24 38.67 29.34 16.55
C PHE A 24 37.71 30.15 15.66
N GLY A 25 38.12 30.34 14.42
CA GLY A 25 37.32 31.01 13.41
C GLY A 25 36.07 30.19 13.12
N ASP A 26 34.93 30.67 13.62
CA ASP A 26 33.60 30.38 13.10
C ASP A 26 33.51 30.91 11.66
N GLY A 27 34.00 30.13 10.71
CA GLY A 27 33.71 30.29 9.29
C GLY A 27 32.37 29.62 8.94
N PRO A 28 31.62 30.11 7.93
CA PRO A 28 30.27 29.67 7.60
C PRO A 28 30.23 28.31 6.86
N MET A 29 31.01 27.34 7.31
CA MET A 29 31.09 25.98 6.75
C MET A 29 30.26 24.95 7.53
N GLY A 30 29.83 25.26 8.77
CA GLY A 30 28.98 24.36 9.55
C GLY A 30 27.56 24.23 8.99
N SER A 31 26.98 25.35 8.54
CA SER A 31 25.58 25.37 8.08
C SER A 31 25.36 24.62 6.76
N ARG A 32 26.40 24.41 5.94
CA ARG A 32 26.25 23.79 4.61
C ARG A 32 25.94 22.29 4.69
N TRP A 33 26.48 21.60 5.68
CA TRP A 33 26.24 20.17 5.90
C TRP A 33 24.85 19.91 6.49
N ASP A 34 24.43 20.74 7.46
CA ASP A 34 23.08 20.68 8.05
C ASP A 34 21.95 20.95 7.03
N HIS A 35 22.22 21.78 6.02
CA HIS A 35 21.26 22.02 4.95
C HIS A 35 21.17 20.85 3.95
N MET A 36 22.24 20.07 3.72
CA MET A 36 22.18 18.89 2.85
C MET A 36 21.45 17.71 3.51
N ASP A 37 21.68 17.46 4.80
CA ASP A 37 20.98 16.38 5.52
C ASP A 37 19.45 16.57 5.56
N ARG A 38 18.99 17.83 5.57
CA ARG A 38 17.55 18.15 5.55
C ARG A 38 16.94 17.97 4.17
N LEU A 39 17.70 18.18 3.09
CA LEU A 39 17.25 17.98 1.72
C LEU A 39 17.23 16.49 1.33
N ASP A 40 18.20 15.69 1.82
CA ASP A 40 18.31 14.27 1.49
C ASP A 40 17.25 13.42 2.24
N ARG A 41 16.89 13.82 3.46
CA ARG A 41 15.80 13.16 4.21
C ARG A 41 14.42 13.40 3.60
N GLY A 42 14.23 14.52 2.91
CA GLY A 42 12.99 14.84 2.18
C GLY A 42 12.83 14.04 0.88
N ALA A 43 13.95 13.70 0.23
CA ALA A 43 13.94 12.92 -1.02
C ALA A 43 13.59 11.43 -0.83
N ARG A 44 13.64 10.91 0.41
CA ARG A 44 13.37 9.50 0.73
C ARG A 44 11.92 9.16 1.05
N GLN A 45 10.99 10.12 0.95
CA GLN A 45 9.56 9.79 0.89
C GLN A 45 9.24 9.13 -0.47
N GLY A 46 9.76 7.92 -0.67
CA GLY A 46 9.30 7.11 -1.79
C GLY A 46 7.85 6.71 -1.56
N ILE A 47 7.16 6.49 -2.66
CA ILE A 47 5.74 6.15 -2.68
C ILE A 47 5.55 4.86 -1.87
N GLU A 48 4.74 4.95 -0.81
CA GLU A 48 4.37 3.80 0.02
C GLU A 48 3.05 3.20 -0.50
N PRO A 49 2.86 1.87 -0.39
CA PRO A 49 1.59 1.24 -0.74
C PRO A 49 0.44 1.85 0.07
N SER A 50 -0.73 2.01 -0.56
CA SER A 50 -1.93 2.44 0.16
C SER A 50 -2.28 1.47 1.29
N LYS A 51 -2.43 1.98 2.51
CA LYS A 51 -2.92 1.21 3.66
C LYS A 51 -4.43 0.97 3.62
N LYS A 52 -5.15 1.58 2.68
CA LYS A 52 -6.61 1.43 2.57
C LYS A 52 -6.93 0.25 1.67
N VAL A 53 -8.04 -0.43 2.00
CA VAL A 53 -8.69 -1.35 1.07
C VAL A 53 -9.80 -0.57 0.40
N GLU A 54 -9.77 -0.51 -0.92
CA GLU A 54 -10.83 0.10 -1.70
C GLU A 54 -11.89 -0.96 -1.99
N VAL A 55 -13.16 -0.64 -1.76
CA VAL A 55 -14.26 -1.60 -1.89
C VAL A 55 -15.37 -0.97 -2.70
N THR A 56 -15.77 -1.68 -3.75
CA THR A 56 -16.91 -1.32 -4.59
C THR A 56 -17.86 -2.51 -4.64
N ALA A 57 -19.14 -2.29 -4.35
CA ALA A 57 -20.15 -3.34 -4.35
C ALA A 57 -21.44 -2.86 -5.03
N TYR A 58 -22.08 -3.79 -5.73
CA TYR A 58 -23.31 -3.60 -6.49
C TYR A 58 -24.31 -4.69 -6.15
N ARG A 59 -25.59 -4.35 -6.14
CA ARG A 59 -26.69 -5.27 -5.85
C ARG A 59 -27.80 -5.10 -6.87
N ALA A 60 -28.41 -6.20 -7.32
CA ALA A 60 -29.63 -6.11 -8.11
C ALA A 60 -30.80 -5.63 -7.23
N ALA A 61 -31.71 -4.83 -7.81
CA ALA A 61 -32.83 -4.24 -7.05
C ALA A 61 -33.74 -5.28 -6.38
N ASP A 62 -33.91 -6.45 -7.00
CA ASP A 62 -34.74 -7.57 -6.54
C ASP A 62 -33.98 -8.59 -5.66
N ALA A 63 -32.68 -8.40 -5.43
CA ALA A 63 -31.85 -9.39 -4.74
C ALA A 63 -31.82 -9.27 -3.21
N GLY A 64 -32.29 -8.16 -2.63
CA GLY A 64 -32.14 -7.86 -1.21
C GLY A 64 -32.59 -9.00 -0.28
N ASP A 65 -33.81 -9.49 -0.47
CA ASP A 65 -34.38 -10.57 0.35
C ASP A 65 -33.82 -11.94 0.04
N ARG A 66 -33.01 -12.11 -1.01
CA ARG A 66 -32.44 -13.39 -1.44
C ARG A 66 -31.00 -13.59 -0.98
N LEU A 67 -30.34 -12.52 -0.56
CA LEU A 67 -28.94 -12.53 -0.12
C LEU A 67 -28.82 -12.83 1.39
N GLY A 68 -27.69 -13.42 1.78
CA GLY A 68 -27.36 -13.71 3.18
C GLY A 68 -28.01 -14.97 3.75
N LYS A 69 -28.58 -15.84 2.90
CA LYS A 69 -29.21 -17.08 3.33
C LYS A 69 -29.20 -18.14 2.24
N GLY A 70 -29.31 -19.39 2.68
CA GLY A 70 -29.44 -20.55 1.81
C GLY A 70 -28.12 -21.24 1.52
N ARG A 71 -28.21 -22.30 0.71
CA ARG A 71 -27.06 -23.11 0.29
C ARG A 71 -26.35 -22.43 -0.87
N ILE A 72 -25.03 -22.34 -0.76
CA ILE A 72 -24.20 -21.67 -1.75
C ILE A 72 -22.94 -22.49 -2.05
N VAL A 73 -22.55 -22.55 -3.31
CA VAL A 73 -21.30 -23.19 -3.74
C VAL A 73 -20.34 -22.14 -4.27
N VAL A 74 -19.05 -22.30 -3.98
CA VAL A 74 -17.99 -21.46 -4.52
C VAL A 74 -17.47 -22.08 -5.81
N ALA A 75 -17.29 -21.25 -6.83
CA ALA A 75 -16.69 -21.59 -8.11
C ALA A 75 -15.67 -20.52 -8.48
N ALA A 76 -14.64 -20.89 -9.22
CA ALA A 76 -13.74 -19.92 -9.84
C ALA A 76 -14.50 -19.09 -10.89
N LEU A 77 -14.11 -17.83 -11.07
CA LEU A 77 -14.61 -16.98 -12.14
C LEU A 77 -13.98 -17.44 -13.48
N THR A 78 -14.67 -18.32 -14.20
CA THR A 78 -14.11 -19.00 -15.40
C THR A 78 -14.64 -18.47 -16.74
N ALA A 79 -15.38 -17.36 -16.78
CA ALA A 79 -16.04 -16.91 -18.02
C ALA A 79 -15.99 -15.39 -18.19
N GLY A 80 -15.13 -14.92 -19.10
CA GLY A 80 -15.04 -13.51 -19.54
C GLY A 80 -13.60 -13.00 -19.59
N GLU A 81 -13.38 -11.89 -20.28
CA GLU A 81 -12.07 -11.21 -20.46
C GLU A 81 -11.38 -10.79 -19.14
N ASP A 82 -12.07 -10.94 -18.00
CA ASP A 82 -11.58 -10.69 -16.64
C ASP A 82 -11.22 -11.97 -15.86
N ALA A 83 -11.33 -13.15 -16.50
CA ALA A 83 -10.89 -14.41 -15.90
C ALA A 83 -9.37 -14.36 -15.73
N SER A 84 -8.94 -14.26 -14.47
CA SER A 84 -7.54 -14.28 -14.10
C SER A 84 -6.98 -15.66 -14.47
N ASP A 85 -5.91 -15.71 -15.27
CA ASP A 85 -5.14 -16.94 -15.47
C ASP A 85 -4.92 -17.60 -14.12
N ALA A 86 -5.37 -18.85 -14.00
CA ALA A 86 -5.55 -19.57 -12.75
C ALA A 86 -4.37 -19.35 -11.79
N ASP A 87 -4.52 -18.37 -10.89
CA ASP A 87 -3.52 -18.09 -9.89
C ASP A 87 -3.50 -19.31 -8.96
N TRP A 88 -2.33 -19.92 -8.78
CA TRP A 88 -2.16 -21.04 -7.86
C TRP A 88 -2.57 -20.66 -6.41
N LYS A 89 -2.67 -19.36 -6.12
CA LYS A 89 -3.13 -18.80 -4.85
C LYS A 89 -4.65 -18.67 -4.74
N LEU A 90 -5.41 -18.84 -5.82
CA LEU A 90 -6.86 -18.73 -5.85
C LEU A 90 -7.57 -19.53 -4.73
N PRO A 91 -7.16 -20.77 -4.39
CA PRO A 91 -7.80 -21.53 -3.31
C PRO A 91 -7.75 -20.83 -1.94
N VAL A 92 -6.72 -20.02 -1.68
CA VAL A 92 -6.59 -19.28 -0.42
C VAL A 92 -7.61 -18.14 -0.33
N TYR A 93 -7.87 -17.48 -1.46
CA TYR A 93 -8.91 -16.45 -1.55
C TYR A 93 -10.31 -17.04 -1.51
N GLU A 94 -10.52 -18.18 -2.19
CA GLU A 94 -11.78 -18.93 -2.11
C GLU A 94 -12.09 -19.34 -0.67
N ALA A 95 -11.12 -19.87 0.07
CA ALA A 95 -11.29 -20.21 1.49
C ALA A 95 -11.70 -19.00 2.34
N ALA A 96 -11.03 -17.84 2.15
CA ALA A 96 -11.40 -16.62 2.85
C ALA A 96 -12.82 -16.14 2.51
N VAL A 97 -13.27 -16.31 1.25
CA VAL A 97 -14.64 -16.01 0.84
C VAL A 97 -15.64 -16.99 1.48
N VAL A 98 -15.32 -18.29 1.52
CA VAL A 98 -16.14 -19.31 2.20
C VAL A 98 -16.33 -18.96 3.67
N ASP A 99 -15.27 -18.59 4.37
CA ASP A 99 -15.32 -18.20 5.79
C ASP A 99 -16.23 -16.98 6.01
N GLN A 100 -16.12 -15.97 5.14
CA GLN A 100 -16.99 -14.80 5.21
C GLN A 100 -18.45 -15.16 4.91
N LEU A 101 -18.73 -16.00 3.92
CA LEU A 101 -20.09 -16.42 3.58
C LEU A 101 -20.73 -17.23 4.72
N ALA A 102 -19.99 -18.17 5.31
CA ALA A 102 -20.45 -18.93 6.47
C ALA A 102 -20.78 -17.99 7.65
N GLY A 103 -19.91 -17.00 7.92
CA GLY A 103 -20.16 -15.98 8.94
C GLY A 103 -21.37 -15.08 8.68
N ARG A 104 -21.89 -15.06 7.44
CA ARG A 104 -23.09 -14.29 7.04
C ARG A 104 -24.37 -15.13 6.97
N GLY A 105 -24.31 -16.40 7.38
CA GLY A 105 -25.48 -17.28 7.45
C GLY A 105 -25.74 -18.12 6.20
N TYR A 106 -24.78 -18.19 5.27
CA TYR A 106 -24.84 -19.16 4.18
C TYR A 106 -24.41 -20.55 4.64
N ASP A 107 -25.06 -21.57 4.08
CA ASP A 107 -24.60 -22.95 4.21
C ASP A 107 -23.65 -23.29 3.06
N THR A 108 -22.36 -23.20 3.34
CA THR A 108 -21.26 -23.58 2.44
C THR A 108 -20.81 -25.04 2.65
N ALA A 109 -21.18 -25.66 3.77
CA ALA A 109 -20.74 -27.01 4.14
C ALA A 109 -21.61 -28.08 3.46
N ASN A 110 -22.92 -27.84 3.31
CA ASN A 110 -23.85 -28.74 2.63
C ASN A 110 -24.28 -28.16 1.27
N ALA A 111 -23.31 -27.90 0.39
CA ALA A 111 -23.55 -27.31 -0.93
C ALA A 111 -24.18 -28.27 -1.96
N GLN A 112 -24.82 -29.36 -1.54
CA GLN A 112 -25.59 -30.25 -2.41
C GLN A 112 -26.84 -29.49 -2.90
N ASP A 113 -27.04 -29.42 -4.22
CA ASP A 113 -28.12 -28.63 -4.84
C ASP A 113 -28.21 -27.16 -4.34
N PRO A 114 -27.17 -26.35 -4.60
CA PRO A 114 -27.11 -24.99 -4.08
C PRO A 114 -28.08 -24.10 -4.84
N GLY A 115 -28.77 -23.19 -4.15
CA GLY A 115 -29.66 -22.22 -4.79
C GLY A 115 -28.87 -21.08 -5.47
N GLN A 116 -27.64 -20.84 -5.01
CA GLN A 116 -26.79 -19.76 -5.48
C GLN A 116 -25.36 -20.28 -5.73
N VAL A 117 -24.65 -19.59 -6.61
CA VAL A 117 -23.24 -19.83 -6.91
C VAL A 117 -22.47 -18.54 -6.65
N VAL A 118 -21.41 -18.62 -5.85
CA VAL A 118 -20.42 -17.54 -5.73
C VAL A 118 -19.30 -17.81 -6.71
N GLN A 119 -19.00 -16.83 -7.55
CA GLN A 119 -17.84 -16.83 -8.43
C GLN A 119 -16.75 -15.96 -7.81
N VAL A 120 -15.52 -16.47 -7.74
CA VAL A 120 -14.37 -15.77 -7.16
C VAL A 120 -13.25 -15.64 -8.20
N GLY A 121 -12.73 -14.42 -8.38
CA GLY A 121 -11.60 -14.11 -9.23
C GLY A 121 -10.55 -13.28 -8.48
N VAL A 122 -9.28 -13.42 -8.86
CA VAL A 122 -8.17 -12.69 -8.22
C VAL A 122 -7.18 -12.24 -9.27
N SER A 123 -6.96 -10.93 -9.36
CA SER A 123 -5.98 -10.36 -10.30
C SER A 123 -4.90 -9.56 -9.59
N HIS A 124 -3.71 -9.53 -10.20
CA HIS A 124 -2.55 -8.80 -9.70
C HIS A 124 -2.09 -7.81 -10.76
N ARG A 125 -1.86 -6.56 -10.37
CA ARG A 125 -1.36 -5.50 -11.24
C ARG A 125 -0.17 -4.80 -10.58
N VAL A 126 0.92 -4.62 -11.31
CA VAL A 126 2.05 -3.81 -10.85
C VAL A 126 1.69 -2.34 -10.99
N VAL A 127 1.60 -1.62 -9.88
CA VAL A 127 1.29 -0.17 -9.82
C VAL A 127 2.58 0.64 -9.86
N LEU A 128 3.62 0.17 -9.18
CA LEU A 128 4.93 0.80 -9.18
C LEU A 128 6.00 -0.28 -9.38
N PRO A 129 6.84 -0.21 -10.43
CA PRO A 129 7.89 -1.20 -10.64
C PRO A 129 8.95 -1.15 -9.54
N ALA A 130 9.70 -2.23 -9.37
CA ALA A 130 10.82 -2.26 -8.44
C ALA A 130 11.88 -1.20 -8.82
N GLU A 131 12.47 -0.58 -7.80
CA GLU A 131 13.58 0.34 -7.94
C GLU A 131 14.82 -0.40 -8.44
N GLU A 132 15.54 0.24 -9.36
CA GLU A 132 16.78 -0.33 -9.90
C GLU A 132 17.84 -0.48 -8.80
N PRO A 133 18.68 -1.53 -8.85
CA PRO A 133 19.78 -1.69 -7.91
C PRO A 133 20.73 -0.48 -7.97
N HIS A 134 20.86 0.25 -6.86
CA HIS A 134 21.84 1.33 -6.74
C HIS A 134 23.13 0.85 -6.07
N LYS A 135 24.22 1.56 -6.35
CA LYS A 135 25.52 1.27 -5.73
C LYS A 135 25.48 1.76 -4.28
N PRO A 136 25.78 0.90 -3.29
CA PRO A 136 25.66 1.26 -1.87
C PRO A 136 26.77 2.19 -1.38
N VAL A 137 27.81 2.43 -2.18
CA VAL A 137 28.90 3.34 -1.84
C VAL A 137 29.21 4.22 -3.04
N SER A 138 29.21 5.54 -2.84
CA SER A 138 29.67 6.52 -3.81
C SER A 138 30.74 7.42 -3.18
N GLY A 139 31.68 7.91 -3.98
CA GLY A 139 32.75 8.78 -3.50
C GLY A 139 32.99 9.95 -4.44
N ALA A 140 33.36 11.09 -3.87
CA ALA A 140 33.75 12.29 -4.61
C ALA A 140 35.11 12.77 -4.12
N MET A 141 35.99 13.13 -5.05
CA MET A 141 37.29 13.72 -4.75
C MET A 141 37.32 15.14 -5.30
N THR A 142 37.71 16.09 -4.47
CA THR A 142 37.87 17.50 -4.87
C THR A 142 39.30 17.94 -4.61
N THR A 143 39.85 18.72 -5.52
CA THR A 143 41.18 19.32 -5.37
C THR A 143 41.02 20.82 -5.42
N TYR A 144 41.62 21.52 -4.46
CA TYR A 144 41.58 22.98 -4.42
C TYR A 144 43.00 23.55 -4.42
N VAL A 145 43.18 24.63 -5.17
CA VAL A 145 44.44 25.37 -5.27
C VAL A 145 44.19 26.82 -4.94
N SER A 146 45.04 27.41 -4.09
CA SER A 146 45.02 28.80 -3.70
C SER A 146 46.44 29.38 -3.66
N ASN A 147 46.57 30.71 -3.70
CA ASN A 147 47.85 31.40 -3.55
C ASN A 147 48.57 31.11 -2.21
N ARG A 148 47.90 30.44 -1.26
CA ARG A 148 48.45 30.03 0.04
C ARG A 148 48.70 28.53 0.17
N GLY A 149 48.46 27.73 -0.86
CA GLY A 149 48.69 26.27 -0.83
C GLY A 149 47.66 25.48 -1.64
N SER A 150 47.89 24.16 -1.73
CA SER A 150 46.97 23.19 -2.35
C SER A 150 46.41 22.22 -1.31
N GLY A 151 45.23 21.68 -1.57
CA GLY A 151 44.58 20.70 -0.71
C GLY A 151 43.72 19.72 -1.50
N TYR A 152 43.50 18.56 -0.90
CA TYR A 152 42.67 17.48 -1.43
C TYR A 152 41.55 17.19 -0.43
N GLY A 153 40.32 17.09 -0.92
CA GLY A 153 39.15 16.65 -0.16
C GLY A 153 38.66 15.32 -0.70
N LEU A 154 38.39 14.36 0.19
CA LEU A 154 37.72 13.11 -0.12
C LEU A 154 36.39 13.06 0.63
N ALA A 155 35.32 12.77 -0.09
CA ALA A 155 34.01 12.52 0.46
C ALA A 155 33.57 11.10 0.08
N LEU A 156 33.08 10.35 1.06
CA LEU A 156 32.50 9.02 0.88
C LEU A 156 31.06 9.07 1.38
N ASN A 157 30.13 8.64 0.54
CA ASN A 157 28.73 8.47 0.88
C ASN A 157 28.42 6.97 0.89
N VAL A 158 27.87 6.49 1.99
CA VAL A 158 27.44 5.09 2.16
C VAL A 158 25.92 5.08 2.25
N ASP A 159 25.29 4.46 1.27
CA ASP A 159 23.86 4.17 1.24
C ASP A 159 23.64 2.66 1.39
N LEU A 160 23.30 2.24 2.61
CA LEU A 160 22.98 0.84 2.92
C LEU A 160 21.49 0.51 2.73
N SER A 161 20.72 1.40 2.11
CA SER A 161 19.32 1.09 1.82
C SER A 161 19.23 0.01 0.74
N LYS A 162 18.23 -0.88 0.90
CA LYS A 162 17.92 -1.88 -0.11
C LYS A 162 17.04 -1.22 -1.18
N PRO A 163 17.20 -1.58 -2.47
CA PRO A 163 16.28 -1.12 -3.51
C PRO A 163 14.84 -1.48 -3.14
N LYS A 164 13.91 -0.54 -3.33
CA LYS A 164 12.50 -0.79 -3.05
C LYS A 164 11.94 -1.79 -4.05
N LYS A 165 11.31 -2.86 -3.56
CA LYS A 165 10.58 -3.82 -4.42
C LYS A 165 9.29 -3.19 -4.98
N ALA A 166 8.71 -3.82 -6.01
CA ALA A 166 7.55 -3.31 -6.72
C ALA A 166 6.33 -3.16 -5.79
N ILE A 167 5.41 -2.25 -6.10
CA ILE A 167 4.09 -2.19 -5.46
C ILE A 167 3.11 -2.92 -6.38
N VAL A 168 2.50 -3.95 -5.84
CA VAL A 168 1.50 -4.79 -6.50
C VAL A 168 0.14 -4.51 -5.86
N GLU A 169 -0.83 -4.20 -6.72
CA GLU A 169 -2.24 -4.15 -6.36
C GLU A 169 -2.85 -5.53 -6.58
N THR A 170 -3.51 -6.03 -5.54
CA THR A 170 -4.27 -7.27 -5.56
C THR A 170 -5.74 -6.91 -5.54
N ARG A 171 -6.48 -7.46 -6.50
CA ARG A 171 -7.92 -7.28 -6.62
C ARG A 171 -8.62 -8.62 -6.43
N LEU A 172 -9.60 -8.63 -5.53
CA LEU A 172 -10.52 -9.74 -5.30
C LEU A 172 -11.88 -9.39 -5.90
N ASP A 173 -12.34 -10.22 -6.83
CA ASP A 173 -13.63 -10.11 -7.50
C ASP A 173 -14.55 -11.21 -6.99
N VAL A 174 -15.75 -10.85 -6.51
CA VAL A 174 -16.74 -11.80 -6.00
C VAL A 174 -18.11 -11.50 -6.63
N ARG A 175 -18.75 -12.54 -7.16
CA ARG A 175 -20.07 -12.44 -7.78
C ARG A 175 -21.00 -13.51 -7.25
N ILE A 176 -22.14 -13.12 -6.71
CA ILE A 176 -23.19 -14.05 -6.29
C ILE A 176 -24.26 -14.11 -7.37
N ARG A 177 -24.49 -15.31 -7.89
CA ARG A 177 -25.48 -15.58 -8.93
C ARG A 177 -26.51 -16.58 -8.44
N ASP A 178 -27.73 -16.40 -8.93
CA ASP A 178 -28.76 -17.41 -8.78
C ASP A 178 -28.47 -18.59 -9.73
N LYS A 179 -28.52 -19.82 -9.21
CA LYS A 179 -28.19 -21.01 -10.02
C LYS A 179 -29.27 -21.30 -11.08
N ALA A 180 -30.55 -21.05 -10.75
CA ALA A 180 -31.67 -21.40 -11.62
C ALA A 180 -31.78 -20.44 -12.83
N SER A 181 -31.67 -19.13 -12.59
CA SER A 181 -31.80 -18.09 -13.61
C SER A 181 -30.47 -17.61 -14.18
N GLY A 182 -29.35 -17.88 -13.50
CA GLY A 182 -28.04 -17.32 -13.86
C GLY A 182 -27.92 -15.81 -13.60
N ALA A 183 -28.94 -15.17 -13.00
CA ALA A 183 -28.95 -13.74 -12.72
C ALA A 183 -27.93 -13.37 -11.64
N THR A 184 -27.22 -12.26 -11.84
CA THR A 184 -26.30 -11.71 -10.85
C THR A 184 -27.09 -10.97 -9.77
N LEU A 185 -27.06 -11.50 -8.55
CA LEU A 185 -27.75 -10.92 -7.41
C LEU A 185 -26.91 -9.84 -6.73
N TRP A 186 -25.60 -10.08 -6.65
CA TRP A 186 -24.64 -9.19 -6.01
C TRP A 186 -23.27 -9.36 -6.66
N GLU A 187 -22.52 -8.27 -6.74
CA GLU A 187 -21.17 -8.24 -7.26
C GLU A 187 -20.34 -7.26 -6.44
N GLY A 188 -19.10 -7.62 -6.13
CA GLY A 188 -18.23 -6.76 -5.36
C GLY A 188 -16.76 -7.01 -5.64
N HIS A 189 -16.00 -5.93 -5.53
CA HIS A 189 -14.58 -5.87 -5.81
C HIS A 189 -13.88 -5.22 -4.62
N ALA A 190 -12.76 -5.80 -4.21
CA ALA A 190 -11.89 -5.23 -3.19
C ALA A 190 -10.44 -5.18 -3.68
N GLU A 191 -9.80 -4.04 -3.51
CA GLU A 191 -8.45 -3.76 -4.00
C GLU A 191 -7.54 -3.32 -2.86
N ALA A 192 -6.32 -3.85 -2.81
CA ALA A 192 -5.30 -3.45 -1.85
C ALA A 192 -3.92 -3.44 -2.49
N GLN A 193 -3.10 -2.47 -2.09
CA GLN A 193 -1.74 -2.32 -2.56
C GLN A 193 -0.75 -2.82 -1.51
N ASN A 194 0.18 -3.67 -1.94
CA ASN A 194 1.25 -4.20 -1.10
C ASN A 194 2.59 -4.09 -1.83
N ARG A 195 3.68 -4.00 -1.07
CA ARG A 195 5.03 -4.08 -1.65
C ARG A 195 5.41 -5.56 -1.81
N GLU A 196 5.90 -5.92 -2.99
CA GLU A 196 6.39 -7.25 -3.34
C GLU A 196 7.56 -7.64 -2.41
N GLY A 197 7.61 -8.87 -1.89
CA GLY A 197 8.71 -9.34 -1.02
C GLY A 197 8.27 -10.02 0.29
N ASP A 198 9.28 -10.48 1.05
CA ASP A 198 9.19 -11.59 2.03
C ASP A 198 8.25 -11.41 3.22
N ASP A 199 7.70 -10.22 3.46
CA ASP A 199 6.74 -9.97 4.55
C ASP A 199 5.43 -9.32 4.06
N GLY A 200 5.14 -9.41 2.76
CA GLY A 200 4.01 -8.77 2.07
C GLY A 200 2.62 -9.33 2.38
N LEU A 201 2.46 -10.01 3.53
CA LEU A 201 1.31 -10.78 4.02
C LEU A 201 1.21 -12.15 3.33
N ASP A 202 1.29 -13.24 4.10
CA ASP A 202 0.85 -14.58 3.67
C ASP A 202 -0.40 -14.41 2.80
N ASN A 203 -0.50 -15.05 1.64
CA ASN A 203 -1.66 -14.84 0.75
C ASN A 203 -2.99 -14.99 1.51
N GLY A 204 -3.01 -15.78 2.61
CA GLY A 204 -4.12 -15.89 3.55
C GLY A 204 -4.44 -14.61 4.33
N ALA A 205 -3.45 -13.84 4.78
CA ALA A 205 -3.67 -12.56 5.44
C ALA A 205 -4.16 -11.46 4.48
N VAL A 206 -3.65 -11.42 3.24
CA VAL A 206 -4.21 -10.54 2.19
C VAL A 206 -5.64 -10.95 1.86
N ALA A 207 -5.87 -12.24 1.59
CA ALA A 207 -7.17 -12.80 1.29
C ALA A 207 -8.19 -12.49 2.39
N GLY A 208 -7.84 -12.76 3.65
CA GLY A 208 -8.67 -12.49 4.81
C GLY A 208 -8.99 -11.00 4.95
N ARG A 209 -8.02 -10.11 4.74
CA ARG A 209 -8.22 -8.65 4.79
C ARG A 209 -9.15 -8.16 3.67
N LEU A 210 -8.91 -8.59 2.43
CA LEU A 210 -9.74 -8.21 1.27
C LEU A 210 -11.17 -8.74 1.43
N ALA A 211 -11.33 -10.02 1.74
CA ALA A 211 -12.63 -10.64 1.94
C ALA A 211 -13.39 -9.98 3.11
N SER A 212 -12.73 -9.76 4.25
CA SER A 212 -13.37 -9.09 5.40
C SER A 212 -13.83 -7.67 5.06
N ALA A 213 -13.01 -6.88 4.35
CA ALA A 213 -13.36 -5.54 3.93
C ALA A 213 -14.52 -5.54 2.92
N LEU A 214 -14.52 -6.48 1.99
CA LEU A 214 -15.57 -6.66 0.98
C LEU A 214 -16.91 -7.01 1.64
N PHE A 215 -16.93 -8.06 2.45
CA PHE A 215 -18.14 -8.55 3.11
C PHE A 215 -18.61 -7.66 4.26
N ALA A 216 -17.79 -6.73 4.76
CA ALA A 216 -18.26 -5.67 5.66
C ALA A 216 -19.34 -4.78 5.02
N LYS A 217 -19.37 -4.67 3.69
CA LYS A 217 -20.42 -3.96 2.94
C LYS A 217 -21.58 -4.86 2.54
N PHE A 218 -21.44 -6.17 2.64
CA PHE A 218 -22.48 -7.14 2.28
C PHE A 218 -23.61 -7.20 3.33
N PRO A 219 -24.89 -7.34 2.93
CA PRO A 219 -25.42 -7.52 1.57
C PRO A 219 -25.74 -6.21 0.84
N GLU A 220 -25.32 -5.07 1.37
CA GLU A 220 -25.52 -3.78 0.72
C GLU A 220 -24.60 -3.60 -0.49
N GLY A 221 -24.96 -2.63 -1.33
CA GLY A 221 -24.25 -2.30 -2.55
C GLY A 221 -25.02 -1.22 -3.31
N LYS A 222 -24.36 -0.57 -4.26
CA LYS A 222 -25.05 0.35 -5.16
C LYS A 222 -26.09 -0.45 -5.93
N VAL A 223 -27.36 -0.07 -5.80
CA VAL A 223 -28.46 -0.76 -6.48
C VAL A 223 -28.36 -0.50 -7.98
N VAL A 224 -28.40 -1.58 -8.76
CA VAL A 224 -28.39 -1.55 -10.23
C VAL A 224 -29.69 -2.19 -10.73
N ASP A 225 -30.45 -1.43 -11.50
CA ASP A 225 -31.61 -1.96 -12.21
C ASP A 225 -31.14 -2.66 -13.49
N ALA A 226 -31.31 -3.98 -13.55
CA ALA A 226 -31.00 -4.77 -14.74
C ALA A 226 -31.77 -4.29 -15.99
N ALA A 227 -32.94 -3.67 -15.80
CA ALA A 227 -33.74 -3.10 -16.89
C ALA A 227 -33.08 -1.89 -17.60
N ASN A 228 -32.05 -1.27 -16.99
CA ASN A 228 -31.39 -0.09 -17.54
C ASN A 228 -30.08 -0.42 -18.28
N ILE A 229 -29.71 -1.70 -18.33
CA ILE A 229 -28.63 -2.20 -19.18
C ILE A 229 -29.33 -2.91 -20.33
N GLY A 230 -29.35 -2.30 -21.52
CA GLY A 230 -30.12 -2.74 -22.70
C GLY A 230 -29.71 -4.08 -23.31
N MET A 231 -29.65 -5.14 -22.51
CA MET A 231 -29.42 -6.52 -22.93
C MET A 231 -30.78 -7.22 -22.95
N ALA A 232 -31.32 -7.45 -24.15
CA ALA A 232 -32.50 -8.27 -24.34
C ALA A 232 -32.32 -9.63 -23.64
N PRO A 233 -33.35 -10.19 -22.99
CA PRO A 233 -33.27 -11.54 -22.43
C PRO A 233 -32.90 -12.54 -23.55
N PRO A 234 -32.02 -13.52 -23.28
CA PRO A 234 -31.75 -14.56 -24.27
C PRO A 234 -33.07 -15.23 -24.66
N PRO A 235 -33.29 -15.51 -25.96
CA PRO A 235 -34.50 -16.19 -26.39
C PRO A 235 -34.64 -17.51 -25.64
N PRO A 236 -35.86 -17.93 -25.27
CA PRO A 236 -36.08 -19.22 -24.63
C PRO A 236 -35.46 -20.31 -25.53
N ALA A 237 -34.73 -21.24 -24.92
CA ALA A 237 -34.18 -22.40 -25.62
C ALA A 237 -35.30 -23.06 -26.44
N PRO A 238 -35.02 -23.51 -27.68
CA PRO A 238 -36.02 -24.21 -28.47
C PRO A 238 -36.53 -25.39 -27.65
N ALA A 239 -37.84 -25.44 -27.43
CA ALA A 239 -38.48 -26.61 -26.86
C ALA A 239 -38.13 -27.80 -27.76
N ASP A 240 -37.49 -28.82 -27.19
CA ASP A 240 -37.26 -30.08 -27.89
C ASP A 240 -38.60 -30.59 -28.41
N ALA A 241 -38.76 -30.53 -29.73
CA ALA A 241 -39.90 -31.10 -30.43
C ALA A 241 -39.75 -32.63 -30.39
N GLN A 242 -40.65 -33.27 -29.64
CA GLN A 242 -41.06 -34.64 -29.90
C GLN A 242 -41.96 -34.68 -31.13
#